data_AF-F5Z858-F1
#
_entry.id   AF-F5Z858-F1
#
_cell.length_a   1.000
_cell.length_b   1.000
_cell.length_c   1.000
_cell.angle_alpha   90.00
_cell.angle_beta   90.00
_cell.angle_gamma   90.00
#
_symmetry.space_group_name_H-M   'P 1'
#
loop_
_entity.id
_entity.type
_entity.pdbx_description
1 polymer ?
#
loop_
_entity_poly.entity_id
_entity_poly.type
_entity_poly.pdbx_seq_one_letter_code
_entity_poly.pdbx_strand_id
1 'polypeptide(L)'
;MSIGPDYKSYTIDELLEAHEAIDRKAFPLRFKVLNDEITSRSIALTKSGVEREQKGETVDVYVPNEVPIWEQLKNILLSIGVILFGGIGVFENDLAVKICRRCETVYHLKDEAAWVMYASMLLMAVGLVSEVVDHYDKRNNEHVYHRISNLTMLPGLVLFGLAMYLHTQ
;
A
#
# COMPACT_ATOMS: atom_id res chain seq x y z
N MET A 1 31.74 -13.79 57.99
CA MET A 1 31.09 -12.88 57.02
C MET A 1 29.64 -13.33 56.90
N SER A 2 28.66 -12.55 57.39
CA SER A 2 27.26 -12.98 57.33
C SER A 2 26.79 -12.93 55.88
N ILE A 3 26.43 -14.07 55.34
CA ILE A 3 25.88 -14.19 53.98
C ILE A 3 24.58 -13.35 53.96
N GLY A 4 24.55 -12.35 53.08
CA GLY A 4 23.38 -11.50 52.81
C GLY A 4 22.25 -12.28 52.14
N PRO A 5 20.99 -11.80 52.16
CA PRO A 5 20.01 -12.25 51.18
C PRO A 5 20.50 -11.87 49.78
N ASP A 6 20.18 -12.71 48.79
CA ASP A 6 20.48 -12.41 47.39
C ASP A 6 19.37 -11.54 46.79
N TYR A 7 19.56 -10.22 46.82
CA TYR A 7 18.58 -9.26 46.30
C TYR A 7 18.30 -9.43 44.79
N LYS A 8 19.14 -10.17 44.04
CA LYS A 8 18.88 -10.45 42.63
C LYS A 8 17.68 -11.37 42.42
N SER A 9 17.36 -12.24 43.39
CA SER A 9 16.23 -13.16 43.29
C SER A 9 14.89 -12.52 43.71
N TYR A 10 14.92 -11.30 44.25
CA TYR A 10 13.72 -10.63 44.78
C TYR A 10 12.88 -10.06 43.63
N THR A 11 11.57 -9.96 43.83
CA THR A 11 10.65 -9.15 43.03
C THR A 11 10.79 -7.66 43.38
N ILE A 12 10.18 -6.76 42.62
CA ILE A 12 10.28 -5.31 42.87
C ILE A 12 9.65 -4.94 44.22
N ASP A 13 8.51 -5.53 44.55
CA ASP A 13 7.80 -5.27 45.80
C ASP A 13 8.62 -5.75 47.01
N GLU A 14 9.21 -6.95 46.90
CA GLU A 14 10.11 -7.48 47.94
C GLU A 14 11.38 -6.64 48.13
N LEU A 15 11.91 -6.04 47.04
CA LEU A 15 13.06 -5.12 47.13
C LEU A 15 12.70 -3.83 47.86
N LEU A 16 11.51 -3.27 47.60
CA LEU A 16 11.03 -2.05 48.26
C LEU A 16 10.75 -2.30 49.75
N GLU A 17 10.07 -3.40 50.07
CA GLU A 17 9.81 -3.82 51.45
C GLU A 17 11.11 -4.03 52.23
N ALA A 18 12.09 -4.73 51.63
CA ALA A 18 13.41 -4.91 52.23
C ALA A 18 14.16 -3.59 52.43
N HIS A 19 13.95 -2.60 51.55
CA HIS A 19 14.59 -1.29 51.62
C HIS A 19 14.00 -0.41 52.73
N GLU A 20 12.71 -0.58 53.04
CA GLU A 20 12.04 0.10 54.16
C GLU A 20 12.38 -0.54 55.51
N ALA A 21 12.47 -1.87 55.57
CA ALA A 21 12.68 -2.61 56.82
C ALA A 21 14.15 -2.66 57.30
N ILE A 22 15.12 -2.39 56.42
CA ILE A 22 16.55 -2.56 56.76
C ILE A 22 17.07 -1.45 57.68
N ASP A 23 17.70 -1.84 58.80
CA ASP A 23 18.45 -0.92 59.65
C ASP A 23 19.75 -0.51 58.95
N ARG A 24 19.75 0.71 58.41
CA ARG A 24 20.84 1.32 57.64
C ARG A 24 22.12 1.50 58.46
N LYS A 25 21.99 1.70 59.77
CA LYS A 25 23.13 1.92 60.68
C LYS A 25 23.79 0.60 61.06
N ALA A 26 22.99 -0.44 61.26
CA ALA A 26 23.49 -1.77 61.56
C ALA A 26 24.09 -2.49 60.33
N PHE A 27 23.54 -2.26 59.12
CA PHE A 27 23.93 -2.99 57.91
C PHE A 27 24.16 -2.09 56.67
N PRO A 28 25.16 -1.19 56.70
CA PRO A 28 25.38 -0.21 55.62
C PRO A 28 25.75 -0.84 54.27
N LEU A 29 26.48 -1.96 54.28
CA LEU A 29 26.89 -2.63 53.04
C LEU A 29 25.71 -3.30 52.32
N ARG A 30 24.79 -3.93 53.08
CA ARG A 30 23.57 -4.54 52.54
C ARG A 30 22.64 -3.48 51.96
N PHE A 31 22.49 -2.36 52.66
CA PHE A 31 21.71 -1.23 52.18
C PHE A 31 22.22 -0.71 50.83
N LYS A 32 23.54 -0.61 50.67
CA LYS A 32 24.16 -0.20 49.40
C LYS A 32 23.82 -1.16 48.25
N VAL A 33 24.02 -2.47 48.45
CA VAL A 33 23.72 -3.47 47.41
C VAL A 33 22.24 -3.46 47.02
N LEU A 34 21.35 -3.33 48.00
CA LEU A 34 19.91 -3.26 47.77
C LEU A 34 19.52 -2.01 46.95
N ASN A 35 20.08 -0.85 47.31
CA ASN A 35 19.83 0.39 46.58
C ASN A 35 20.37 0.37 45.14
N ASP A 36 21.53 -0.24 44.94
CA ASP A 36 22.14 -0.41 43.62
C ASP A 36 21.26 -1.31 42.71
N GLU A 37 20.65 -2.36 43.27
CA GLU A 37 19.74 -3.26 42.55
C GLU A 37 18.41 -2.58 42.18
N ILE A 38 17.80 -1.84 43.11
CA ILE A 38 16.57 -1.06 42.87
C ILE A 38 16.80 -0.04 41.75
N THR A 39 17.92 0.66 41.79
CA THR A 39 18.28 1.67 40.79
C THR A 39 18.53 1.03 39.42
N SER A 40 19.20 -0.12 39.38
CA SER A 40 19.45 -0.83 38.12
C SER A 40 18.16 -1.30 37.46
N ARG A 41 17.20 -1.80 38.24
CA ARG A 41 15.89 -2.25 37.74
C ARG A 41 14.99 -1.11 37.31
N SER A 42 14.98 0.01 38.03
CA SER A 42 14.19 1.17 37.62
C SER A 42 14.67 1.71 36.27
N ILE A 43 15.99 1.82 36.06
CA ILE A 43 16.59 2.19 34.77
C ILE A 43 16.23 1.17 33.68
N ALA A 44 16.28 -0.13 33.97
CA ALA A 44 15.93 -1.17 33.01
C ALA A 44 14.43 -1.14 32.64
N LEU A 45 13.55 -0.89 33.60
CA LEU A 45 12.11 -0.74 33.36
C LEU A 45 11.81 0.51 32.55
N THR A 46 12.41 1.65 32.89
CA THR A 46 12.29 2.88 32.10
C THR A 46 12.78 2.66 30.67
N LYS A 47 13.94 2.02 30.49
CA LYS A 47 14.48 1.70 29.16
C LYS A 47 13.55 0.76 28.38
N SER A 48 13.01 -0.27 29.03
CA SER A 48 12.05 -1.19 28.41
C SER A 48 10.71 -0.53 28.07
N GLY A 49 10.26 0.45 28.86
CA GLY A 49 9.08 1.27 28.60
C GLY A 49 9.31 2.20 27.41
N VAL A 50 10.45 2.89 27.38
CA VAL A 50 10.88 3.75 26.25
C VAL A 50 11.04 2.92 24.97
N GLU A 51 11.64 1.74 25.04
CA GLU A 51 11.76 0.83 23.89
C GLU A 51 10.40 0.27 23.45
N ARG A 52 9.45 0.06 24.36
CA ARG A 52 8.07 -0.36 24.04
C ARG A 52 7.23 0.78 23.46
N GLU A 53 7.38 2.01 23.94
CA GLU A 53 6.74 3.21 23.37
C GLU A 53 7.31 3.51 21.97
N GLN A 54 8.62 3.39 21.77
CA GLN A 54 9.23 3.57 20.44
C GLN A 54 8.90 2.44 19.46
N LYS A 55 8.58 1.24 19.97
CA LYS A 55 8.13 0.10 19.16
C LYS A 55 6.60 0.02 19.02
N GLY A 56 5.89 0.90 19.74
CA GLY A 56 4.44 0.97 19.78
C GLY A 56 3.90 1.95 18.75
N GLU A 57 3.25 1.41 17.73
CA GLU A 57 2.27 2.11 16.89
C GLU A 57 2.81 3.28 16.05
N THR A 58 3.48 2.93 14.95
CA THR A 58 3.38 3.78 13.75
C THR A 58 1.92 3.73 13.31
N VAL A 59 1.09 4.67 13.78
CA VAL A 59 -0.21 4.91 13.18
C VAL A 59 0.08 5.29 11.73
N ASP A 60 -0.09 4.34 10.82
CA ASP A 60 0.14 4.56 9.41
C ASP A 60 -0.97 5.49 8.92
N VAL A 61 -0.68 6.78 8.92
CA VAL A 61 -1.62 7.81 8.51
C VAL A 61 -1.84 7.60 7.01
N TYR A 62 -3.00 7.05 6.66
CA TYR A 62 -3.38 6.85 5.26
C TYR A 62 -3.29 8.17 4.50
N VAL A 63 -2.48 8.19 3.45
CA VAL A 63 -2.35 9.31 2.51
C VAL A 63 -3.05 8.90 1.21
N PRO A 64 -4.17 9.56 0.83
CA PRO A 64 -4.85 9.26 -0.41
C PRO A 64 -3.96 9.47 -1.64
N ASN A 65 -4.23 8.72 -2.71
CA ASN A 65 -3.53 8.86 -3.97
C ASN A 65 -3.81 10.22 -4.64
N GLU A 66 -2.75 10.95 -4.99
CA GLU A 66 -2.83 12.25 -5.67
C GLU A 66 -2.38 12.11 -7.12
N VAL A 67 -3.35 12.14 -8.04
CA VAL A 67 -3.09 12.18 -9.48
C VAL A 67 -3.07 13.65 -9.94
N PRO A 68 -2.05 14.13 -10.66
CA PRO A 68 -2.01 15.47 -11.21
C PRO A 68 -3.25 15.80 -12.07
N ILE A 69 -3.78 17.02 -11.94
CA ILE A 69 -4.98 17.48 -12.70
C ILE A 69 -4.80 17.27 -14.22
N TRP A 70 -3.59 17.46 -14.73
CA TRP A 70 -3.29 17.28 -16.14
C TRP A 70 -3.41 15.82 -16.60
N GLU A 71 -3.08 14.87 -15.74
CA GLU A 71 -3.22 13.43 -16.01
C GLU A 71 -4.69 13.02 -15.95
N GLN A 72 -5.43 13.52 -14.95
CA GLN A 72 -6.89 13.32 -14.88
C GLN A 72 -7.59 13.81 -16.15
N LEU A 73 -7.28 15.02 -16.60
CA LEU A 73 -7.87 15.59 -17.82
C LEU A 73 -7.51 14.77 -19.07
N LYS A 74 -6.26 14.33 -19.19
CA LYS A 74 -5.83 13.44 -20.29
C LYS A 74 -6.59 12.12 -20.28
N ASN A 75 -6.73 11.49 -19.12
CA ASN A 75 -7.41 10.21 -18.98
C ASN A 75 -8.89 10.32 -19.34
N ILE A 76 -9.57 11.39 -18.89
CA ILE A 76 -10.96 11.69 -19.27
C ILE A 76 -11.06 11.91 -20.79
N LEU A 77 -10.26 12.82 -21.36
CA LEU A 77 -10.33 13.12 -22.79
C LEU A 77 -9.99 11.90 -23.66
N LEU A 78 -8.99 11.12 -23.27
CA LEU A 78 -8.58 9.91 -23.98
C LEU A 78 -9.66 8.83 -23.87
N SER A 79 -10.26 8.61 -22.70
CA SER A 79 -11.35 7.64 -22.53
C SER A 79 -12.56 7.98 -23.41
N ILE A 80 -13.00 9.24 -23.42
CA ILE A 80 -14.09 9.73 -24.28
C ILE A 80 -13.72 9.54 -25.75
N GLY A 81 -12.51 9.97 -26.13
CA GLY A 81 -12.03 9.85 -27.50
C GLY A 81 -12.02 8.41 -27.99
N VAL A 82 -11.54 7.47 -27.16
CA VAL A 82 -11.47 6.04 -27.46
C VAL A 82 -12.86 5.42 -27.59
N ILE A 83 -13.79 5.74 -26.68
CA ILE A 83 -15.17 5.24 -26.74
C ILE A 83 -15.86 5.72 -28.02
N LEU A 84 -15.80 7.03 -28.31
CA LEU A 84 -16.44 7.59 -29.50
C LEU A 84 -15.79 7.09 -30.79
N PHE A 85 -14.45 7.12 -30.87
CA PHE A 85 -13.72 6.67 -32.04
C PHE A 85 -13.98 5.20 -32.35
N GLY A 86 -13.90 4.35 -31.33
CA GLY A 86 -14.18 2.92 -31.46
C GLY A 86 -15.63 2.65 -31.85
N GLY A 87 -16.58 3.35 -31.23
CA GLY A 87 -18.00 3.21 -31.53
C GLY A 87 -18.36 3.63 -32.95
N ILE A 88 -17.80 4.74 -33.43
CA ILE A 88 -17.97 5.20 -34.82
C ILE A 88 -17.36 4.17 -35.79
N GLY A 89 -16.13 3.72 -35.55
CA GLY A 89 -15.46 2.75 -36.44
C GLY A 89 -16.20 1.42 -36.54
N VAL A 90 -16.76 0.92 -35.43
CA VAL A 90 -17.62 -0.29 -35.46
C VAL A 90 -18.94 -0.03 -36.16
N PHE A 91 -19.58 1.13 -35.96
CA PHE A 91 -20.83 1.49 -36.63
C PHE A 91 -20.67 1.59 -38.15
N GLU A 92 -19.55 2.12 -38.62
CA GLU A 92 -19.19 2.21 -40.05
C GLU A 92 -18.63 0.90 -40.61
N ASN A 93 -18.42 -0.11 -39.75
CA ASN A 93 -17.76 -1.38 -40.06
C ASN A 93 -16.34 -1.19 -40.67
N ASP A 94 -15.62 -0.17 -40.20
CA ASP A 94 -14.25 0.12 -40.57
C ASP A 94 -13.51 0.81 -39.41
N LEU A 95 -12.98 0.01 -38.49
CA LEU A 95 -12.23 0.52 -37.34
C LEU A 95 -10.74 0.64 -37.67
N ALA A 96 -10.29 1.88 -37.91
CA ALA A 96 -8.91 2.19 -38.24
C ALA A 96 -8.01 2.28 -36.99
N VAL A 97 -7.03 1.39 -36.84
CA VAL A 97 -6.12 1.37 -35.68
C VAL A 97 -4.66 1.52 -36.13
N LYS A 98 -3.91 2.36 -35.41
CA LYS A 98 -2.45 2.47 -35.52
C LYS A 98 -1.80 1.82 -34.31
N ILE A 99 -0.93 0.83 -34.53
CA ILE A 99 -0.27 0.08 -33.45
C ILE A 99 0.89 0.87 -32.86
N CYS A 100 1.57 1.70 -33.66
CA CYS A 100 2.71 2.46 -33.20
C CYS A 100 2.74 3.87 -33.79
N ARG A 101 3.18 4.86 -33.00
CA ARG A 101 3.22 6.27 -33.39
C ARG A 101 4.09 6.56 -34.61
N ARG A 102 5.16 5.79 -34.83
CA ARG A 102 6.10 5.95 -35.95
C ARG A 102 5.79 5.05 -37.15
N CYS A 103 4.78 4.20 -37.03
CA CYS A 103 4.40 3.27 -38.08
C CYS A 103 3.45 3.99 -39.03
N GLU A 104 3.72 3.92 -40.34
CA GLU A 104 2.85 4.51 -41.35
C GLU A 104 1.59 3.67 -41.59
N THR A 105 1.65 2.38 -41.25
CA THR A 105 0.57 1.42 -41.49
C THR A 105 -0.64 1.68 -40.60
N VAL A 106 -1.81 1.76 -41.23
CA VAL A 106 -3.12 1.82 -40.58
C VAL A 106 -3.84 0.51 -40.85
N TYR A 107 -4.28 -0.15 -39.79
CA TYR A 107 -5.04 -1.40 -39.89
C TYR A 107 -6.52 -1.07 -39.88
N HIS A 108 -7.24 -1.54 -40.88
CA HIS A 108 -8.67 -1.34 -41.05
C HIS A 108 -9.39 -2.62 -40.65
N LEU A 109 -9.87 -2.69 -39.41
CA LEU A 109 -10.56 -3.86 -38.88
C LEU A 109 -12.04 -3.81 -39.25
N LYS A 110 -12.59 -4.95 -39.66
CA LYS A 110 -13.98 -5.10 -40.08
C LYS A 110 -14.64 -6.26 -39.35
N ASP A 111 -15.97 -6.26 -39.35
CA ASP A 111 -16.83 -7.31 -38.83
C ASP A 111 -16.43 -7.70 -37.39
N GLU A 112 -16.23 -8.99 -37.13
CA GLU A 112 -15.89 -9.52 -35.80
C GLU A 112 -14.59 -8.92 -35.23
N ALA A 113 -13.59 -8.69 -36.09
CA ALA A 113 -12.31 -8.15 -35.65
C ALA A 113 -12.46 -6.71 -35.11
N ALA A 114 -13.35 -5.91 -35.71
CA ALA A 114 -13.66 -4.55 -35.25
C ALA A 114 -14.34 -4.56 -33.87
N TRP A 115 -15.33 -5.44 -33.66
CA TRP A 115 -16.02 -5.58 -32.38
C TRP A 115 -15.09 -6.04 -31.25
N VAL A 116 -14.24 -7.03 -31.52
CA VAL A 116 -13.26 -7.53 -30.53
C VAL A 116 -12.24 -6.45 -30.17
N MET A 117 -11.75 -5.69 -31.16
CA MET A 117 -10.86 -4.55 -30.91
C MET A 117 -11.55 -3.46 -30.10
N TYR A 118 -12.81 -3.15 -30.39
CA TYR A 118 -13.56 -2.17 -29.64
C TYR A 118 -13.78 -2.59 -28.18
N ALA A 119 -14.02 -3.88 -27.92
CA ALA A 119 -14.08 -4.39 -26.54
C ALA A 119 -12.76 -4.18 -25.78
N SER A 120 -11.60 -4.41 -26.43
CA SER A 120 -10.28 -4.07 -25.87
C SER A 120 -10.16 -2.58 -25.54
N MET A 121 -10.60 -1.71 -26.45
CA MET A 121 -10.59 -0.26 -26.27
C MET A 121 -11.47 0.20 -25.11
N LEU A 122 -12.63 -0.43 -24.91
CA LEU A 122 -13.50 -0.16 -23.76
C LEU A 122 -12.83 -0.55 -22.43
N LEU A 123 -12.12 -1.69 -22.37
CA LEU A 123 -11.36 -2.06 -21.18
C LEU A 123 -10.26 -1.03 -20.87
N MET A 124 -9.54 -0.56 -21.90
CA MET A 124 -8.58 0.53 -21.72
C MET A 124 -9.25 1.79 -21.17
N ALA A 125 -10.41 2.19 -21.71
CA ALA A 125 -11.16 3.35 -21.22
C ALA A 125 -11.59 3.19 -19.76
N VAL A 126 -12.04 1.99 -19.34
CA VAL A 126 -12.37 1.69 -17.94
C VAL A 126 -11.13 1.85 -17.04
N GLY A 127 -9.95 1.40 -17.48
CA GLY A 127 -8.70 1.58 -16.74
C GLY A 127 -8.35 3.06 -16.51
N LEU A 128 -8.47 3.88 -17.56
CA LEU A 128 -8.20 5.32 -17.49
C LEU A 128 -9.18 6.05 -16.57
N VAL A 129 -10.48 5.71 -16.65
CA VAL A 129 -11.52 6.29 -15.78
C VAL A 129 -11.32 5.85 -14.34
N SER A 130 -10.95 4.58 -14.12
CA SER A 130 -10.67 4.03 -12.79
C SER A 130 -9.60 4.82 -12.05
N GLU A 131 -8.54 5.27 -12.72
CA GLU A 131 -7.48 6.09 -12.12
C GLU A 131 -7.99 7.48 -11.71
N VAL A 132 -8.88 8.08 -12.51
CA VAL A 132 -9.52 9.35 -12.14
C VAL A 132 -10.45 9.17 -10.95
N VAL A 133 -11.20 8.07 -10.89
CA VAL A 133 -12.11 7.77 -9.78
C VAL A 133 -11.32 7.53 -8.49
N ASP A 134 -10.19 6.80 -8.55
CA ASP A 134 -9.29 6.57 -7.42
C ASP A 134 -8.82 7.88 -6.79
N HIS A 135 -8.44 8.87 -7.60
CA HIS A 135 -8.05 10.18 -7.09
C HIS A 135 -9.14 10.89 -6.28
N TYR A 136 -10.41 10.76 -6.69
CA TYR A 136 -11.53 11.35 -5.96
C TYR A 136 -11.96 10.49 -4.76
N ASP A 137 -11.54 9.22 -4.70
CA ASP A 137 -11.87 8.29 -3.63
C ASP A 137 -10.85 8.38 -2.47
N LYS A 138 -11.19 9.17 -1.45
CA LYS A 138 -10.35 9.36 -0.26
C LYS A 138 -10.38 8.19 0.72
N ARG A 139 -11.03 7.08 0.39
CA ARG A 139 -11.07 5.87 1.24
C ARG A 139 -9.79 5.06 1.05
N ASN A 140 -9.44 4.24 2.03
CA ASN A 140 -8.33 3.30 1.92
C ASN A 140 -8.74 2.06 1.09
N ASN A 141 -8.90 2.25 -0.22
CA ASN A 141 -9.34 1.22 -1.16
C ASN A 141 -8.50 1.15 -2.44
N GLU A 142 -7.26 1.62 -2.41
CA GLU A 142 -6.28 1.56 -3.50
C GLU A 142 -6.15 0.14 -4.10
N HIS A 143 -6.26 -0.89 -3.26
CA HIS A 143 -6.25 -2.30 -3.68
C HIS A 143 -7.36 -2.65 -4.69
N VAL A 144 -8.52 -1.98 -4.64
CA VAL A 144 -9.62 -2.18 -5.58
C VAL A 144 -9.24 -1.62 -6.94
N TYR A 145 -8.67 -0.41 -6.98
CA TYR A 145 -8.28 0.26 -8.22
C TYR A 145 -7.08 -0.43 -8.89
N HIS A 146 -6.12 -0.96 -8.11
CA HIS A 146 -5.09 -1.85 -8.61
C HIS A 146 -5.65 -3.13 -9.22
N ARG A 147 -6.69 -3.72 -8.62
CA ARG A 147 -7.36 -4.90 -9.17
C ARG A 147 -8.10 -4.56 -10.47
N ILE A 148 -8.77 -3.41 -10.54
CA ILE A 148 -9.42 -2.94 -11.78
C ILE A 148 -8.38 -2.78 -12.89
N SER A 149 -7.25 -2.12 -12.61
CA SER A 149 -6.16 -1.96 -13.57
C SER A 149 -5.66 -3.29 -14.13
N ASN A 150 -5.44 -4.28 -13.25
CA ASN A 150 -5.04 -5.63 -13.70
C ASN A 150 -6.14 -6.34 -14.51
N LEU A 151 -7.41 -6.18 -14.12
CA LEU A 151 -8.56 -6.79 -14.78
C LEU A 151 -8.88 -6.14 -16.14
N THR A 152 -8.47 -4.90 -16.36
CA THR A 152 -8.66 -4.23 -17.64
C THR A 152 -7.46 -4.39 -18.55
N MET A 153 -6.23 -4.29 -18.02
CA MET A 153 -5.01 -4.30 -18.83
C MET A 153 -4.75 -5.67 -19.49
N LEU A 154 -4.69 -6.75 -18.70
CA LEU A 154 -4.35 -8.07 -19.25
C LEU A 154 -5.42 -8.58 -20.23
N PRO A 155 -6.72 -8.60 -19.88
CA PRO A 155 -7.76 -9.00 -20.83
C PRO A 155 -7.86 -8.06 -22.03
N GLY A 156 -7.63 -6.75 -21.84
CA GLY A 156 -7.55 -5.78 -22.94
C GLY A 156 -6.46 -6.16 -23.94
N LEU A 157 -5.23 -6.42 -23.48
CA LEU A 157 -4.13 -6.86 -24.36
C LEU A 157 -4.42 -8.18 -25.07
N VAL A 158 -5.09 -9.12 -24.39
CA VAL A 158 -5.52 -10.39 -25.01
C VAL A 158 -6.53 -10.15 -26.11
N LEU A 159 -7.56 -9.33 -25.87
CA LEU A 159 -8.56 -8.98 -26.87
C LEU A 159 -7.95 -8.21 -28.05
N PHE A 160 -7.00 -7.30 -27.78
CA PHE A 160 -6.24 -6.62 -28.82
C PHE A 160 -5.52 -7.61 -29.73
N GLY A 161 -4.77 -8.55 -29.14
CA GLY A 161 -4.05 -9.59 -29.89
C GLY A 161 -5.00 -10.50 -30.68
N LEU A 162 -6.13 -10.87 -30.09
CA LEU A 162 -7.17 -11.66 -30.75
C LEU A 162 -7.77 -10.91 -31.95
N ALA A 163 -8.09 -9.63 -31.80
CA ALA A 163 -8.62 -8.81 -32.89
C ALA A 163 -7.62 -8.71 -34.06
N MET A 164 -6.33 -8.53 -33.75
CA MET A 164 -5.28 -8.54 -34.77
C MET A 164 -5.15 -9.89 -35.47
N TYR A 165 -5.25 -11.00 -34.72
CA TYR A 165 -5.26 -12.33 -35.30
C TYR A 165 -6.46 -12.55 -36.24
N LEU A 166 -7.66 -12.17 -35.80
CA LEU A 166 -8.88 -12.26 -36.63
C LEU A 166 -8.78 -11.40 -37.90
N HIS A 167 -8.16 -10.22 -37.82
CA HIS A 167 -7.95 -9.36 -38.98
C HIS A 167 -7.01 -9.99 -40.03
N THR A 168 -6.12 -10.91 -39.63
CA THR A 168 -5.19 -11.57 -40.55
C THR A 168 -5.73 -12.83 -41.23
N GLN A 169 -6.90 -13.32 -40.83
CA GLN A 169 -7.57 -14.47 -41.45
C GLN A 169 -8.35 -14.02 -42.69
#